data_AF-A0A1C5HYF9-F1
#
_entry.id   AF-A0A1C5HYF9-F1
#
_cell.length_a   1.000
_cell.length_b   1.000
_cell.length_c   1.000
_cell.angle_alpha   90.00
_cell.angle_beta   90.00
_cell.angle_gamma   90.00
#
_symmetry.space_group_name_H-M   'P 1'
#
loop_
_entity.id
_entity.type
_entity.pdbx_description
1 polymer ?
#
loop_
_entity_poly.entity_id
_entity_poly.type
_entity_poly.pdbx_seq_one_letter_code
_entity_poly.pdbx_strand_id
1 'polypeptide(L)' 'MSKHDEPNEYGFAGGATAPEPPPGGRPDEQDLAEEVAVPADDFTEPVTDALADEAEERAPADRRR' A
#
# COMPACT_ATOMS: atom_id res chain seq x y z
N MET A 1 -21.74 -11.95 32.02
CA MET A 1 -20.50 -11.26 32.44
C MET A 1 -19.35 -12.15 32.00
N SER A 2 -18.58 -11.70 31.02
CA SER A 2 -17.64 -12.55 30.27
C SER A 2 -16.37 -12.76 31.11
N LYS A 3 -15.88 -14.00 31.21
CA LYS A 3 -14.70 -14.39 31.99
C LYS A 3 -13.39 -13.68 31.56
N HIS A 4 -13.44 -12.91 30.48
CA HIS A 4 -12.34 -12.15 29.90
C HIS A 4 -12.10 -10.79 30.56
N ASP A 5 -13.04 -10.31 31.37
CA ASP A 5 -12.92 -9.03 32.08
C ASP A 5 -12.27 -9.19 33.48
N GLU A 6 -12.06 -10.43 33.94
CA GLU A 6 -11.39 -10.71 35.22
C GLU A 6 -9.86 -10.58 35.09
N PRO A 7 -9.18 -9.87 36.01
CA PRO A 7 -7.72 -9.84 36.03
C PRO A 7 -7.12 -11.24 36.22
N ASN A 8 -6.04 -11.55 35.51
CA ASN A 8 -5.28 -12.78 35.72
C ASN A 8 -4.55 -12.80 37.08
N GLU A 9 -3.85 -13.89 37.39
CA GLU A 9 -3.10 -14.07 38.65
C GLU A 9 -2.00 -13.02 38.90
N TYR A 10 -1.65 -12.26 37.85
CA TYR A 10 -0.68 -11.16 37.89
C TYR A 10 -1.35 -9.77 37.88
N GLY A 11 -2.68 -9.71 37.94
CA GLY A 11 -3.45 -8.47 37.99
C GLY A 11 -3.76 -7.83 36.64
N PHE A 12 -3.51 -8.50 35.51
CA PHE A 12 -3.85 -7.98 34.18
C PHE A 12 -5.24 -8.43 33.74
N ALA A 13 -6.19 -7.50 33.63
CA ALA A 13 -7.43 -7.70 32.88
C ALA A 13 -7.21 -7.30 31.42
N GLY A 14 -7.89 -7.92 30.46
CA GLY A 14 -7.67 -7.78 29.01
C GLY A 14 -7.89 -6.40 28.38
N GLY A 15 -7.88 -5.32 29.16
CA GLY A 15 -7.80 -3.95 28.67
C GLY A 15 -6.42 -3.62 28.09
N ALA A 16 -6.35 -2.54 27.33
CA ALA A 16 -5.09 -2.06 26.76
C ALA A 16 -4.07 -1.79 27.87
N THR A 17 -2.94 -2.50 27.86
CA THR A 17 -1.80 -2.27 28.75
C THR A 17 -0.80 -1.25 28.18
N ALA A 18 -1.06 -0.77 26.96
CA ALA A 18 -0.27 0.27 26.34
C ALA A 18 -0.46 1.60 27.11
N PRO A 19 0.59 2.43 27.21
CA PRO A 19 0.44 3.79 27.72
C PRO A 19 -0.65 4.54 26.94
N GLU A 20 -1.45 5.33 27.65
CA GLU A 20 -2.40 6.25 27.03
C GLU A 20 -1.64 7.17 26.06
N PRO A 21 -2.06 7.27 24.78
CA PRO A 21 -1.43 8.21 23.86
C PRO A 21 -1.57 9.64 24.38
N PRO A 22 -0.58 10.51 24.13
CA PRO A 22 -0.70 11.92 24.50
C PRO A 22 -1.92 12.55 23.81
N PRO A 23 -2.66 13.45 24.49
CA PRO A 23 -3.81 14.12 23.91
C PRO A 23 -3.38 14.91 22.67
N GLY A 24 -4.12 14.73 21.58
CA GLY A 24 -3.81 15.36 20.29
C GLY A 24 -2.73 14.63 19.51
N GLY A 25 -2.71 13.28 19.60
CA GLY A 25 -1.99 12.32 18.75
C GLY A 25 -0.92 12.97 17.89
N ARG A 26 0.35 12.82 18.29
CA ARG A 26 1.46 13.24 17.42
C ARG A 26 1.16 12.71 16.02
N PRO A 27 1.26 13.52 14.96
CA PRO A 27 1.20 12.98 13.61
C PRO A 27 2.17 11.81 13.60
N ASP A 28 1.67 10.62 13.32
CA ASP A 28 2.56 9.49 13.25
C ASP A 28 3.50 9.78 12.06
N GLU A 29 4.70 9.25 12.11
CA GLU A 29 5.62 9.39 10.98
C GLU A 29 5.03 8.73 9.70
N GLN A 30 3.92 7.99 9.84
CA GLN A 30 3.12 7.43 8.76
C GLN A 30 2.35 8.52 8.02
N ASP A 31 1.71 9.48 8.70
CA ASP A 31 1.00 10.64 8.11
C ASP A 31 1.91 11.47 7.19
N LEU A 32 3.20 11.62 7.54
CA LEU A 32 4.18 12.36 6.72
C LEU A 32 4.67 11.55 5.50
N ALA A 33 4.65 10.22 5.59
CA ALA A 33 5.07 9.33 4.50
C ALA A 33 3.99 9.14 3.43
N GLU A 34 2.73 9.49 3.74
CA GLU A 34 1.62 9.46 2.78
C GLU A 34 1.56 10.71 1.88
N GLU A 35 2.32 11.76 2.19
CA GLU A 35 2.46 12.97 1.36
C GLU A 35 3.54 12.81 0.26
N VAL A 36 3.70 11.61 -0.29
CA VAL A 36 4.55 11.41 -1.47
C VAL A 36 3.71 11.63 -2.72
N ALA A 37 3.85 12.80 -3.34
CA ALA A 37 3.24 13.10 -4.62
C ALA A 37 3.77 12.12 -5.69
N VAL A 38 2.97 11.12 -6.04
CA VAL A 38 3.24 10.26 -7.19
C VAL A 38 2.91 11.08 -8.45
N PRO A 39 3.85 11.26 -9.39
CA PRO A 39 3.54 11.93 -10.65
C PRO A 39 2.40 11.21 -11.35
N ALA A 40 1.42 11.97 -11.86
CA ALA A 40 0.27 11.43 -12.56
C ALA A 40 0.58 11.04 -14.02
N ASP A 41 1.81 11.28 -14.48
CA ASP A 41 2.26 10.97 -15.83
C ASP A 41 2.39 9.46 -16.07
N ASP A 42 2.09 9.02 -17.30
CA ASP A 42 2.28 7.64 -17.71
C ASP A 42 3.75 7.38 -18.08
N PHE A 43 4.50 6.75 -17.17
CA PHE A 43 5.89 6.35 -17.44
C PHE A 43 6.02 5.08 -18.27
N THR A 44 4.91 4.43 -18.61
CA THR A 44 4.89 3.18 -19.38
C THR A 44 4.77 3.40 -20.88
N GLU A 45 4.36 4.59 -21.33
CA GLU A 45 4.19 4.96 -22.74
C GLU A 45 5.43 4.61 -23.61
N PRO A 46 6.68 4.97 -23.23
CA PRO A 46 7.85 4.64 -24.06
C PRO A 46 8.09 3.13 -24.18
N VAL A 47 7.69 2.36 -23.18
CA VAL A 47 7.83 0.89 -23.18
C VAL A 47 6.74 0.27 -24.03
N THR A 48 5.49 0.77 -23.95
CA THR A 48 4.40 0.29 -24.79
C THR A 48 4.65 0.58 -26.26
N ASP A 49 5.20 1.75 -26.59
CA ASP A 49 5.56 2.11 -27.96
C ASP A 49 6.66 1.21 -28.51
N ALA A 50 7.74 1.00 -27.75
CA ALA A 50 8.82 0.11 -28.17
C ALA A 50 8.35 -1.34 -28.41
N LEU A 51 7.42 -1.82 -27.58
CA LEU A 51 6.82 -3.16 -27.75
C LEU A 51 5.87 -3.23 -28.96
N ALA A 52 5.16 -2.14 -29.27
CA ALA A 52 4.30 -2.06 -30.45
C ALA A 52 5.12 -2.07 -31.74
N ASP A 53 6.19 -1.27 -31.80
CA ASP A 53 7.11 -1.21 -32.95
C ASP A 53 7.72 -2.59 -33.27
N GLU A 54 8.23 -3.30 -32.24
CA GLU A 54 8.78 -4.65 -32.38
C GLU A 54 7.71 -5.67 -32.82
N ALA A 55 6.47 -5.52 -32.36
CA ALA A 55 5.35 -6.39 -32.76
C ALA A 55 4.92 -6.14 -34.22
N GLU A 56 4.96 -4.89 -34.68
CA GLU A 56 4.70 -4.51 -36.07
C GLU A 56 5.81 -4.99 -37.00
N GLU A 57 7.08 -4.86 -36.62
CA GLU A 57 8.22 -5.38 -37.37
C GLU A 57 8.18 -6.92 -37.47
N ARG A 58 7.62 -7.59 -36.45
CA ARG A 58 7.47 -9.04 -36.41
C ARG A 58 6.19 -9.57 -37.08
N ALA A 59 5.30 -8.71 -37.56
CA ALA A 59 4.10 -9.16 -38.26
C ALA A 59 4.49 -9.88 -39.58
N PRO A 60 4.15 -11.17 -39.76
CA PRO A 60 4.53 -11.90 -40.97
C PRO A 60 3.76 -11.34 -42.17
N ALA A 61 4.47 -11.17 -43.29
CA ALA A 61 3.94 -10.76 -44.59
C ALA A 61 2.98 -11.80 -45.25
N ASP A 62 2.16 -12.49 -44.46
CA ASP A 62 1.38 -13.68 -44.87
C ASP A 62 -0.15 -13.48 -44.88
N ARG A 63 -0.63 -12.26 -45.17
CA ARG A 63 -2.08 -12.03 -45.43
C ARG A 63 -2.41 -11.54 -46.83
N ARG A 64 -1.59 -11.87 -47.83
CA ARG A 64 -1.96 -11.71 -49.25
C ARG A 64 -1.53 -12.92 -50.06
N ARG A 65 -2.28 -14.02 -49.97
CA ARG A 65 -2.43 -14.95 -51.09
C ARG A 65 -3.79 -15.63 -51.06
#